data_AF-E9I6I5-F1
#
_entry.id   AF-E9I6I5-F1
#
_cell.length_a   1.000
_cell.length_b   1.000
_cell.length_c   1.000
_cell.angle_alpha   90.00
_cell.angle_beta   90.00
_cell.angle_gamma   90.00
#
_symmetry.space_group_name_H-M   'P 1'
#
loop_
_entity.id
_entity.type
_entity.pdbx_description
1 polymer ?
#
loop_
_entity_poly.entity_id
_entity_poly.type
_entity_poly.pdbx_seq_one_letter_code
_entity_poly.pdbx_strand_id
1 'polypeptide(L)'
;MEKLSELSVASMDIESMTVQVHLEPPVRQQGGILYGTIDEASLGGHLKKVQKPIMIAHTDKITIDEGNEDVTVFTAVSDAEEDIYAMMRSYWAHVKSQQYKTQQLKTEIATPLFQLISSYKTTHFEVYQQWCAENLVEPDGRLITKAWYQSLPGQLEKRLRRLVVDYNVFSFYGSGYDHVLLESYLVPYLFEKKMSPKMEKKGNKVSQIRTKIGVCFRDITKMLATSTNLRSFGKLFNLEQVKAHFPFAILNSVQVLKDRHLPTDLSKWQSDLTGSDKITQHEVDEAQRLFRQAKCKNLGDYLKAYLKLDVIILYKATQEWRRTLKEYVKIDFVEAKKIYNFESEQFGWIEGRCGKEADWNIFPQQQSSVSTLARRNER
;
A
#
# COMPACT_ATOMS: atom_id res chain seq x y z
N MET A 1 4.43 -19.06 -4.22
CA MET A 1 3.44 -17.99 -4.06
C MET A 1 3.59 -17.30 -2.72
N GLU A 2 3.44 -18.00 -1.58
CA GLU A 2 3.58 -17.40 -0.24
C GLU A 2 4.85 -16.55 -0.05
N LYS A 3 6.04 -17.09 -0.36
CA LYS A 3 7.30 -16.33 -0.29
C LYS A 3 7.30 -15.05 -1.14
N LEU A 4 6.64 -15.08 -2.30
CA LEU A 4 6.51 -13.89 -3.15
C LEU A 4 5.56 -12.86 -2.53
N SER A 5 4.44 -13.31 -1.96
CA SER A 5 3.54 -12.43 -1.22
C SER A 5 4.24 -11.80 -0.02
N GLU A 6 5.02 -12.59 0.74
CA GLU A 6 5.79 -12.14 1.91
C GLU A 6 6.72 -10.98 1.59
N LEU A 7 7.47 -11.12 0.51
CA LEU A 7 8.38 -10.08 0.02
C LEU A 7 7.63 -8.85 -0.53
N SER A 8 6.33 -8.93 -0.81
CA SER A 8 5.54 -7.81 -1.35
C SER A 8 5.03 -6.85 -0.28
N VAL A 9 5.25 -7.14 1.01
CA VAL A 9 4.69 -6.38 2.12
C VAL A 9 5.78 -5.54 2.77
N ALA A 10 5.47 -4.27 2.95
CA ALA A 10 6.23 -3.33 3.76
C ALA A 10 5.25 -2.54 4.64
N SER A 11 5.78 -1.88 5.66
CA SER A 11 5.01 -1.00 6.53
C SER A 11 5.74 0.31 6.72
N MET A 12 4.97 1.39 6.83
CA MET A 12 5.48 2.72 7.12
C MET A 12 4.59 3.42 8.13
N ASP A 13 5.15 4.46 8.74
CA ASP A 13 4.42 5.43 9.54
C ASP A 13 5.09 6.80 9.42
N ILE A 14 4.30 7.87 9.45
CA ILE A 14 4.78 9.24 9.29
C ILE A 14 4.40 10.06 10.51
N GLU A 15 5.42 10.58 11.20
CA GLU A 15 5.21 11.58 12.23
C GLU A 15 5.34 12.98 11.65
N SER A 16 4.46 13.85 12.12
CA SER A 16 4.34 15.22 11.61
C SER A 16 4.30 16.23 12.73
N MET A 17 4.71 17.46 12.39
CA MET A 17 4.58 18.63 13.24
C MET A 17 3.40 19.48 12.80
N THR A 18 2.75 20.10 13.78
CA THR A 18 1.66 21.04 13.53
C THR A 18 2.20 22.46 13.46
N VAL A 19 2.14 23.08 12.29
CA VAL A 19 2.58 24.46 12.06
C VAL A 19 1.35 25.36 11.93
N GLN A 20 1.34 26.48 12.66
CA GLN A 20 0.30 27.49 12.48
C GLN A 20 0.53 28.23 11.17
N VAL A 21 -0.51 28.30 10.33
CA VAL A 21 -0.44 29.08 9.09
C VAL A 21 -0.83 30.51 9.43
N HIS A 22 0.15 31.41 9.41
CA HIS A 22 -0.11 32.83 9.42
C HIS A 22 -0.58 33.24 8.01
N LEU A 23 -1.89 33.20 7.79
CA LEU A 23 -2.54 33.69 6.57
C LEU A 23 -2.61 35.23 6.54
N GLU A 24 -1.75 35.93 7.26
CA GLU A 24 -1.72 37.39 7.16
C GLU A 24 -1.46 37.76 5.70
N PRO A 25 -2.40 38.47 5.04
CA PRO A 25 -2.19 38.88 3.67
C PRO A 25 -0.89 39.67 3.66
N PRO A 26 0.07 39.36 2.77
CA PRO A 26 1.34 40.07 2.73
C PRO A 26 1.01 41.56 2.65
N VAL A 27 1.42 42.32 3.67
CA VAL A 27 1.19 43.77 3.75
C VAL A 27 1.97 44.40 2.60
N ARG A 28 1.34 44.48 1.42
CA ARG A 28 1.93 45.11 0.25
C ARG A 28 1.68 46.60 0.36
N GLN A 29 2.76 47.36 0.52
CA GLN A 29 2.70 48.82 0.60
C GLN A 29 2.14 49.49 -0.67
N GLN A 30 2.01 48.79 -1.81
CA GLN A 30 1.45 49.37 -3.04
C GLN A 30 0.70 48.32 -3.90
N GLY A 31 -0.64 48.39 -3.95
CA GLY A 31 -1.46 47.99 -5.10
C GLY A 31 -1.65 46.50 -5.46
N GLY A 32 -1.80 45.60 -4.48
CA GLY A 32 -2.05 44.17 -4.73
C GLY A 32 -3.49 43.82 -5.12
N ILE A 33 -3.65 42.77 -5.92
CA ILE A 33 -4.94 42.17 -6.34
C ILE A 33 -5.76 41.81 -5.09
N LEU A 34 -6.99 42.33 -4.98
CA LEU A 34 -7.96 41.88 -3.99
C LEU A 34 -8.25 40.40 -4.25
N TYR A 35 -7.70 39.52 -3.42
CA TYR A 35 -8.32 38.20 -3.25
C TYR A 35 -9.73 38.49 -2.75
N GLY A 36 -10.74 38.05 -3.50
CA GLY A 36 -12.14 38.25 -3.13
C GLY A 36 -12.31 37.83 -1.68
N THR A 37 -12.93 38.68 -0.86
CA THR A 37 -13.13 38.51 0.59
C THR A 37 -13.56 37.08 0.86
N ILE A 38 -12.58 36.24 1.23
CA ILE A 38 -12.87 34.86 1.55
C ILE A 38 -13.57 34.95 2.90
N ASP A 39 -14.82 34.47 2.95
CA ASP A 39 -15.66 34.57 4.15
C ASP A 39 -14.96 33.91 5.35
N GLU A 40 -14.32 34.73 6.19
CA GLU A 40 -13.54 34.31 7.35
C GLU A 40 -14.39 33.51 8.34
N ALA A 41 -15.72 33.71 8.35
CA ALA A 41 -16.64 32.96 9.18
C ALA A 41 -16.73 31.49 8.76
N SER A 42 -16.56 31.18 7.46
CA SER A 42 -16.53 29.80 6.95
C SER A 42 -15.15 29.13 7.09
N LEU A 43 -14.07 29.92 7.23
CA LEU A 43 -12.69 29.45 7.39
C LEU A 43 -12.24 29.25 8.84
N GLY A 44 -12.97 29.82 9.81
CA GLY A 44 -12.48 30.09 11.17
C GLY A 44 -11.97 28.90 12.00
N GLY A 45 -12.31 27.65 11.63
CA GLY A 45 -11.93 26.45 12.39
C GLY A 45 -10.83 25.58 11.79
N HIS A 46 -10.75 25.45 10.46
CA HIS A 46 -10.00 24.33 9.85
C HIS A 46 -8.69 24.70 9.14
N LEU A 47 -8.45 25.97 8.81
CA LEU A 47 -7.27 26.37 8.01
C LEU A 47 -6.07 26.88 8.83
N LYS A 48 -6.17 26.91 10.17
CA LYS A 48 -5.13 27.51 11.01
C LYS A 48 -3.89 26.62 11.20
N LYS A 49 -3.97 25.33 10.88
CA LYS A 49 -2.91 24.35 11.16
C LYS A 49 -2.61 23.50 9.93
N VAL A 50 -1.35 23.46 9.53
CA VAL A 50 -0.83 22.55 8.49
C VAL A 50 0.09 21.54 9.14
N GLN A 51 -0.08 20.28 8.75
CA GLN A 51 0.83 19.20 9.15
C GLN A 51 2.00 19.11 8.19
N LYS A 52 3.22 19.03 8.73
CA LYS A 52 4.44 18.82 7.95
C LYS A 52 5.15 17.56 8.44
N PRO A 53 5.56 16.64 7.55
CA PRO A 53 6.23 15.42 7.99
C PRO A 53 7.62 15.76 8.54
N ILE A 54 7.93 15.23 9.73
CA ILE A 54 9.23 15.41 10.39
C ILE A 54 10.05 14.14 10.46
N MET A 55 9.38 12.98 10.48
CA MET A 55 10.03 11.68 10.56
C MET A 55 9.19 10.62 9.85
N ILE A 56 9.84 9.72 9.13
CA ILE A 56 9.20 8.58 8.45
C ILE A 56 9.93 7.32 8.85
N ALA A 57 9.20 6.32 9.31
CA ALA A 57 9.73 4.99 9.58
C ALA A 57 9.27 4.02 8.50
N HIS A 58 10.14 3.10 8.09
CA HIS A 58 9.85 2.06 7.09
C HIS A 58 10.49 0.73 7.47
N THR A 59 9.73 -0.36 7.33
CA THR A 59 10.25 -1.71 7.44
C THR A 59 9.66 -2.63 6.38
N ASP A 60 10.43 -3.64 5.98
CA ASP A 60 9.99 -4.68 5.08
C ASP A 60 10.71 -6.00 5.42
N LYS A 61 10.45 -7.05 4.63
CA LYS A 61 11.04 -8.37 4.86
C LYS A 61 12.56 -8.36 4.72
N ILE A 62 13.11 -7.62 3.75
CA ILE A 62 14.56 -7.58 3.48
C ILE A 62 15.27 -6.91 4.65
N THR A 63 14.75 -5.77 5.12
CA THR A 63 15.31 -5.06 6.28
C THR A 63 15.38 -5.97 7.51
N ILE A 64 14.33 -6.74 7.77
CA ILE A 64 14.27 -7.68 8.91
C ILE A 64 15.24 -8.85 8.75
N ASP A 65 15.33 -9.45 7.54
CA ASP A 65 16.16 -10.63 7.29
C ASP A 65 17.67 -10.33 7.29
N GLU A 66 18.07 -9.10 6.97
CA GLU A 66 19.47 -8.65 7.05
C GLU A 66 19.99 -8.56 8.50
N GLY A 67 19.21 -9.00 9.50
CA GLY A 67 19.60 -9.02 10.91
C GLY A 67 19.69 -7.63 11.55
N ASN A 68 19.43 -6.60 10.77
CA ASN A 68 19.06 -5.30 11.29
C ASN A 68 17.62 -5.43 11.80
N GLU A 69 17.44 -5.61 13.10
CA GLU A 69 16.16 -5.28 13.75
C GLU A 69 15.80 -3.78 13.57
N ASP A 70 16.47 -3.05 12.69
CA ASP A 70 16.42 -1.62 12.54
C ASP A 70 15.47 -1.22 11.42
N VAL A 71 14.35 -0.64 11.84
CA VAL A 71 13.46 0.15 10.98
C VAL A 71 14.28 1.29 10.39
N THR A 72 14.20 1.47 9.08
CA THR A 72 14.87 2.60 8.42
C THR A 72 14.07 3.86 8.71
N VAL A 73 14.73 4.87 9.27
CA VAL A 73 14.08 6.13 9.66
C VAL A 73 14.70 7.30 8.92
N PHE A 74 13.82 8.14 8.36
CA PHE A 74 14.16 9.37 7.66
C PHE A 74 13.69 10.53 8.51
N THR A 75 14.53 11.53 8.73
CA THR A 75 14.21 12.69 9.56
C THR A 75 14.49 13.97 8.78
N ALA A 76 13.59 14.94 8.87
CA ALA A 76 13.79 16.26 8.28
C ALA A 76 14.94 16.97 9.02
N VAL A 77 15.76 17.71 8.28
CA VAL A 77 16.94 18.40 8.86
C VAL A 77 16.52 19.70 9.54
N SER A 78 15.53 20.40 8.98
CA SER A 78 14.96 21.63 9.52
C SER A 78 13.47 21.77 9.13
N ASP A 79 12.84 22.86 9.57
CA ASP A 79 11.44 23.19 9.26
C ASP A 79 11.23 23.73 7.83
N ALA A 80 12.34 23.96 7.10
CA ALA A 80 12.31 24.43 5.73
C ALA A 80 11.64 23.40 4.81
N GLU A 81 10.79 23.87 3.89
CA GLU A 81 10.10 23.00 2.94
C GLU A 81 11.09 22.18 2.11
N GLU A 82 12.21 22.77 1.72
CA GLU A 82 13.26 22.12 0.94
C GLU A 82 13.82 20.88 1.63
N ASP A 83 14.03 20.94 2.95
CA ASP A 83 14.55 19.84 3.76
C ASP A 83 13.49 18.74 3.94
N ILE A 84 12.23 19.12 4.07
CA ILE A 84 11.10 18.18 4.10
C ILE A 84 11.00 17.45 2.76
N TYR A 85 11.05 18.16 1.63
CA TYR A 85 11.10 17.55 0.31
C TYR A 85 12.35 16.68 0.12
N ALA A 86 13.50 17.08 0.66
CA ALA A 86 14.71 16.26 0.63
C ALA A 86 14.55 14.94 1.40
N MET A 87 13.94 14.98 2.59
CA MET A 87 13.58 13.79 3.37
C MET A 87 12.65 12.87 2.56
N MET A 88 11.58 13.42 1.97
CA MET A 88 10.60 12.66 1.19
C MET A 88 11.21 12.03 -0.07
N ARG A 89 12.13 12.73 -0.74
CA ARG A 89 12.91 12.19 -1.87
C ARG A 89 13.84 11.06 -1.45
N SER A 90 14.48 11.21 -0.28
CA SER A 90 15.36 10.18 0.29
C SER A 90 14.56 8.92 0.66
N TYR A 91 13.39 9.10 1.28
CA TYR A 91 12.46 8.02 1.56
C TYR A 91 12.02 7.31 0.27
N TRP A 92 11.62 8.05 -0.77
CA TRP A 92 11.25 7.45 -2.05
C TRP A 92 12.40 6.70 -2.72
N ALA A 93 13.63 7.22 -2.65
CA ALA A 93 14.81 6.53 -3.17
C ALA A 93 15.01 5.18 -2.45
N HIS A 94 14.82 5.15 -1.13
CA HIS A 94 14.85 3.92 -0.35
C HIS A 94 13.75 2.94 -0.78
N VAL A 95 12.48 3.40 -0.86
CA VAL A 95 11.35 2.55 -1.30
C VAL A 95 11.60 1.92 -2.67
N LYS A 96 12.14 2.68 -3.63
CA LYS A 96 12.53 2.13 -4.94
C LYS A 96 13.65 1.10 -4.84
N SER A 97 14.66 1.35 -4.01
CA SER A 97 15.77 0.43 -3.80
C SER A 97 15.27 -0.90 -3.23
N GLN A 98 14.43 -0.84 -2.18
CA GLN A 98 13.83 -2.02 -1.57
C GLN A 98 12.90 -2.76 -2.54
N GLN A 99 12.10 -2.05 -3.33
CA GLN A 99 11.27 -2.63 -4.38
C GLN A 99 12.12 -3.36 -5.43
N TYR A 100 13.25 -2.79 -5.85
CA TYR A 100 14.14 -3.41 -6.82
C TYR A 100 14.79 -4.68 -6.26
N LYS A 101 15.35 -4.63 -5.04
CA LYS A 101 15.91 -5.82 -4.36
C LYS A 101 14.85 -6.92 -4.22
N THR A 102 13.66 -6.54 -3.78
CA THR A 102 12.49 -7.41 -3.66
C THR A 102 12.14 -8.07 -4.99
N GLN A 103 12.10 -7.30 -6.08
CA GLN A 103 11.80 -7.79 -7.41
C GLN A 103 12.84 -8.82 -7.88
N GLN A 104 14.13 -8.59 -7.60
CA GLN A 104 15.19 -9.56 -7.91
C GLN A 104 14.98 -10.88 -7.17
N LEU A 105 14.81 -10.85 -5.85
CA LEU A 105 14.58 -12.04 -5.03
C LEU A 105 13.32 -12.80 -5.47
N LYS A 106 12.24 -12.07 -5.75
CA LYS A 106 11.00 -12.66 -6.26
C LYS A 106 11.18 -13.30 -7.63
N THR A 107 11.96 -12.68 -8.51
CA THR A 107 12.27 -13.23 -9.83
C THR A 107 13.04 -14.54 -9.69
N GLU A 108 14.05 -14.57 -8.83
CA GLU A 108 14.81 -15.79 -8.52
C GLU A 108 13.87 -16.91 -8.02
N ILE A 109 13.06 -16.63 -7.00
CA ILE A 109 12.09 -17.58 -6.44
C ILE A 109 11.07 -18.06 -7.49
N ALA A 110 10.66 -17.18 -8.41
CA ALA A 110 9.67 -17.47 -9.44
C ALA A 110 10.25 -18.16 -10.69
N THR A 111 11.58 -18.24 -10.82
CA THR A 111 12.27 -18.77 -12.01
C THR A 111 11.78 -20.17 -12.43
N PRO A 112 11.67 -21.16 -11.52
CA PRO A 112 11.22 -22.50 -11.90
C PRO A 112 9.79 -22.50 -12.49
N LEU A 113 8.90 -21.66 -11.94
CA LEU A 113 7.54 -21.51 -12.45
C LEU A 113 7.52 -20.82 -13.82
N PHE A 114 8.35 -19.79 -14.02
CA PHE A 114 8.45 -19.15 -15.33
C PHE A 114 9.02 -20.08 -16.40
N GLN A 115 9.99 -20.93 -16.08
CA GLN A 115 10.53 -21.94 -16.99
C GLN A 115 9.44 -22.93 -17.41
N LEU A 116 8.66 -23.44 -16.45
CA LEU A 116 7.54 -24.33 -16.74
C LEU A 116 6.49 -23.66 -17.63
N ILE A 117 6.06 -22.45 -17.27
CA ILE A 117 5.11 -21.65 -18.06
C ILE A 117 5.64 -21.41 -19.48
N SER A 118 6.93 -21.11 -19.62
CA SER A 118 7.58 -20.91 -20.92
C SER A 118 7.53 -22.17 -21.77
N SER A 119 7.79 -23.35 -21.18
CA SER A 119 7.66 -24.64 -21.89
C SER A 119 6.24 -24.85 -22.40
N TYR A 120 5.23 -24.65 -21.55
CA TYR A 120 3.82 -24.74 -21.96
C TYR A 120 3.48 -23.75 -23.07
N LYS A 121 4.01 -22.54 -23.00
CA LYS A 121 3.79 -21.49 -24.01
C LYS A 121 4.37 -21.89 -25.35
N THR A 122 5.59 -22.41 -25.37
CA THR A 122 6.23 -22.90 -26.60
C THR A 122 5.38 -24.00 -27.23
N THR A 123 5.02 -25.04 -26.48
CA THR A 123 4.18 -26.14 -26.99
C THR A 123 2.81 -25.65 -27.46
N HIS A 124 2.18 -24.72 -26.74
CA HIS A 124 0.90 -24.14 -27.16
C HIS A 124 0.99 -23.44 -28.52
N PHE A 125 2.08 -22.71 -28.76
CA PHE A 125 2.29 -21.99 -30.03
C PHE A 125 2.68 -22.95 -31.16
N GLU A 126 3.47 -24.00 -30.88
CA GLU A 126 3.82 -25.05 -31.84
C GLU A 126 2.58 -25.80 -32.32
N VAL A 127 1.70 -26.22 -31.39
CA VAL A 127 0.44 -26.90 -31.73
C VAL A 127 -0.45 -26.01 -32.61
N TYR A 128 -0.54 -24.71 -32.30
CA TYR A 128 -1.29 -23.77 -33.13
C TYR A 128 -0.68 -23.61 -34.54
N GLN A 129 0.64 -23.49 -34.64
CA GLN A 129 1.33 -23.41 -35.92
C GLN A 129 1.13 -24.66 -36.77
N GLN A 130 1.22 -25.84 -36.16
CA GLN A 130 0.96 -27.12 -36.82
C GLN A 130 -0.48 -27.18 -37.33
N TRP A 131 -1.46 -26.81 -36.49
CA TRP A 131 -2.86 -26.76 -36.89
C TRP A 131 -3.09 -25.79 -38.07
N CYS A 132 -2.49 -24.59 -38.04
CA CYS A 132 -2.54 -23.64 -39.14
C CYS A 132 -1.98 -24.23 -40.44
N ALA A 133 -0.85 -24.93 -40.37
CA ALA A 133 -0.22 -25.57 -41.52
C ALA A 133 -1.10 -26.70 -42.10
N GLU A 134 -1.66 -27.55 -41.25
CA GLU A 134 -2.56 -28.65 -41.65
C GLU A 134 -3.86 -28.14 -42.29
N ASN A 135 -4.31 -26.94 -41.93
CA ASN A 135 -5.56 -26.34 -42.41
C ASN A 135 -5.35 -25.23 -43.47
N LEU A 136 -4.11 -24.99 -43.93
CA LEU A 136 -3.76 -23.93 -44.89
C LEU A 136 -4.23 -22.52 -44.45
N VAL A 137 -4.19 -22.26 -43.14
CA VAL A 137 -4.56 -20.96 -42.54
C VAL A 137 -3.29 -20.18 -42.18
N GLU A 138 -3.22 -18.89 -42.51
CA GLU A 138 -2.10 -18.04 -42.10
C GLU A 138 -2.11 -17.80 -40.57
N PRO A 139 -0.99 -18.01 -39.86
CA PRO A 139 -0.96 -17.88 -38.40
C PRO A 139 -1.10 -16.42 -37.93
N ASP A 140 -2.21 -16.09 -37.27
CA ASP A 140 -2.37 -14.80 -36.58
C ASP A 140 -1.72 -14.81 -35.18
N GLY A 141 -0.56 -14.17 -35.08
CA GLY A 141 0.20 -14.01 -33.82
C GLY A 141 -0.55 -13.27 -32.71
N ARG A 142 -1.45 -12.33 -33.05
CA ARG A 142 -2.25 -11.58 -32.06
C ARG A 142 -3.35 -12.45 -31.48
N LEU A 143 -4.01 -13.25 -32.32
CA LEU A 143 -5.06 -14.16 -31.90
C LEU A 143 -4.52 -15.22 -30.94
N ILE A 144 -3.42 -15.90 -31.30
CA ILE A 144 -2.84 -16.95 -30.44
C ILE A 144 -2.29 -16.36 -29.13
N THR A 145 -1.69 -15.17 -29.16
CA THR A 145 -1.26 -14.49 -27.93
C THR A 145 -2.45 -14.15 -27.03
N LYS A 146 -3.58 -13.72 -27.60
CA LYS A 146 -4.81 -13.48 -26.86
C LYS A 146 -5.36 -14.76 -26.26
N ALA A 147 -5.40 -15.85 -27.02
CA ALA A 147 -5.83 -17.17 -26.57
C ALA A 147 -4.94 -17.68 -25.42
N TRP A 148 -3.62 -17.52 -25.52
CA TRP A 148 -2.68 -17.85 -24.44
C TRP A 148 -3.05 -17.13 -23.15
N TYR A 149 -3.25 -15.81 -23.16
CA TYR A 149 -3.60 -15.07 -21.95
C TYR A 149 -5.03 -15.35 -21.42
N GLN A 150 -5.88 -16.02 -22.21
CA GLN A 150 -7.16 -16.56 -21.76
C GLN A 150 -6.99 -17.96 -21.13
N SER A 151 -5.99 -18.73 -21.54
CA SER A 151 -5.65 -20.03 -20.93
C SER A 151 -5.22 -19.90 -19.46
N LEU A 152 -5.35 -21.00 -18.70
CA LEU A 152 -4.93 -21.04 -17.30
C LEU A 152 -3.42 -20.72 -17.13
N PRO A 153 -2.48 -21.32 -17.91
CA PRO A 153 -1.06 -20.96 -17.83
C PRO A 153 -0.77 -19.48 -18.14
N GLY A 154 -1.42 -18.89 -19.15
CA GLY A 154 -1.20 -17.47 -19.47
C GLY A 154 -1.80 -16.53 -18.43
N GLN A 155 -2.93 -16.89 -17.80
CA GLN A 155 -3.44 -16.16 -16.64
C GLN A 155 -2.49 -16.25 -15.45
N LEU A 156 -1.91 -17.43 -15.19
CA LEU A 156 -0.89 -17.63 -14.16
C LEU A 156 0.36 -16.79 -14.46
N GLU A 157 0.86 -16.80 -15.70
CA GLU A 157 1.99 -15.96 -16.15
C GLU A 157 1.74 -14.49 -15.80
N LYS A 158 0.57 -13.97 -16.17
CA LYS A 158 0.18 -12.58 -15.93
C LYS A 158 0.09 -12.25 -14.44
N ARG A 159 -0.41 -13.16 -13.60
CA ARG A 159 -0.49 -12.98 -12.14
C ARG A 159 0.90 -13.04 -11.51
N LEU A 160 1.72 -13.99 -11.92
CA LEU A 160 3.08 -14.17 -11.40
C LEU A 160 3.97 -12.97 -11.72
N ARG A 161 3.95 -12.48 -12.97
CA ARG A 161 4.67 -11.25 -13.36
C ARG A 161 4.26 -10.04 -12.53
N ARG A 162 2.96 -9.92 -12.21
CA ARG A 162 2.47 -8.84 -11.35
C ARG A 162 3.01 -8.99 -9.92
N LEU A 163 2.89 -10.17 -9.33
CA LEU A 163 3.34 -10.42 -7.96
C LEU A 163 4.85 -10.17 -7.80
N VAL A 164 5.64 -10.45 -8.84
CA VAL A 164 7.07 -10.14 -8.90
C VAL A 164 7.34 -8.64 -8.79
N VAL A 165 6.55 -7.79 -9.45
CA VAL A 165 6.78 -6.33 -9.46
C VAL A 165 6.08 -5.59 -8.30
N ASP A 166 5.01 -6.17 -7.75
CA ASP A 166 4.19 -5.51 -6.74
C ASP A 166 4.97 -5.31 -5.43
N TYR A 167 4.87 -4.11 -4.86
CA TYR A 167 5.47 -3.74 -3.58
C TYR A 167 4.50 -2.85 -2.81
N ASN A 168 3.85 -3.41 -1.80
CA ASN A 168 2.77 -2.78 -1.05
C ASN A 168 3.30 -2.24 0.28
N VAL A 169 3.27 -0.92 0.44
CA VAL A 169 3.64 -0.23 1.68
C VAL A 169 2.38 0.11 2.44
N PHE A 170 2.19 -0.51 3.60
CA PHE A 170 1.02 -0.32 4.44
C PHE A 170 1.25 0.74 5.51
N SER A 171 0.27 1.61 5.68
CA SER A 171 0.13 2.53 6.80
C SER A 171 -1.09 2.17 7.64
N PHE A 172 -1.09 2.57 8.91
CA PHE A 172 -2.26 2.44 9.78
C PHE A 172 -2.99 3.79 9.85
N TYR A 173 -4.25 3.84 9.41
CA TYR A 173 -5.01 5.09 9.23
C TYR A 173 -4.40 6.08 8.23
N GLY A 174 -3.54 5.62 7.31
CA GLY A 174 -2.87 6.50 6.36
C GLY A 174 -3.83 7.34 5.51
N SER A 175 -5.04 6.88 5.21
CA SER A 175 -6.01 7.67 4.43
C SER A 175 -6.49 8.95 5.11
N GLY A 176 -6.31 9.07 6.43
CA GLY A 176 -6.59 10.29 7.19
C GLY A 176 -5.36 11.17 7.43
N TYR A 177 -4.15 10.60 7.37
CA TYR A 177 -2.92 11.26 7.80
C TYR A 177 -1.80 11.03 6.77
N ASP A 178 -1.11 9.88 6.80
CA ASP A 178 0.09 9.64 5.99
C ASP A 178 -0.10 9.87 4.50
N HIS A 179 -1.21 9.40 3.92
CA HIS A 179 -1.48 9.56 2.50
C HIS A 179 -1.75 11.00 2.11
N VAL A 180 -2.26 11.82 3.03
CA VAL A 180 -2.39 13.26 2.80
C VAL A 180 -1.00 13.89 2.71
N LEU A 181 -0.09 13.51 3.62
CA LEU A 181 1.30 13.96 3.57
C LEU A 181 2.04 13.46 2.32
N LEU A 182 1.81 12.21 1.92
CA LEU A 182 2.34 11.68 0.65
C LEU A 182 1.75 12.42 -0.56
N GLU A 183 0.45 12.73 -0.56
CA GLU A 183 -0.21 13.50 -1.62
C GLU A 183 0.38 14.91 -1.73
N SER A 184 0.68 15.56 -0.61
CA SER A 184 1.26 16.90 -0.59
C SER A 184 2.74 16.93 -0.98
N TYR A 185 3.54 15.97 -0.52
CA TYR A 185 5.01 16.06 -0.63
C TYR A 185 5.65 15.07 -1.61
N LEU A 186 5.10 13.86 -1.74
CA LEU A 186 5.69 12.83 -2.61
C LEU A 186 5.08 12.85 -4.01
N VAL A 187 3.75 12.94 -4.12
CA VAL A 187 3.05 12.86 -5.40
C VAL A 187 3.50 13.93 -6.41
N PRO A 188 3.72 15.22 -6.05
CA PRO A 188 4.25 16.22 -6.98
C PRO A 188 5.60 15.80 -7.56
N TYR A 189 6.52 15.34 -6.72
CA TYR A 189 7.81 14.81 -7.15
C TYR A 189 7.66 13.60 -8.09
N LEU A 190 6.69 12.71 -7.85
CA LEU A 190 6.43 11.58 -8.75
C LEU A 190 5.90 12.04 -10.13
N PHE A 191 5.14 13.13 -10.19
CA PHE A 191 4.72 13.74 -11.45
C PHE A 191 5.89 14.38 -12.20
N GLU A 192 6.78 15.10 -11.50
CA GLU A 192 8.02 15.64 -12.08
C GLU A 192 8.89 14.54 -12.69
N LYS A 193 8.95 13.36 -12.04
CA LYS A 193 9.65 12.17 -12.55
C LYS A 193 8.86 11.37 -13.59
N LYS A 194 7.75 11.91 -14.13
CA LYS A 194 6.90 11.29 -15.16
C LYS A 194 6.35 9.90 -14.78
N MET A 195 6.24 9.62 -13.48
CA MET A 195 5.72 8.34 -13.00
C MET A 195 4.18 8.30 -13.02
N SER A 196 3.54 9.47 -12.91
CA SER A 196 2.08 9.66 -12.96
C SER A 196 1.33 8.67 -12.05
N PRO A 197 1.47 8.79 -10.72
CA PRO A 197 0.82 7.88 -9.79
C PRO A 197 -0.71 7.96 -9.94
N LYS A 198 -1.37 6.80 -9.80
CA LYS A 198 -2.84 6.70 -9.72
C LYS A 198 -3.26 6.73 -8.27
N MET A 199 -4.22 7.59 -7.93
CA MET A 199 -4.77 7.70 -6.59
C MET A 199 -6.20 7.17 -6.58
N GLU A 200 -6.54 6.34 -5.60
CA GLU A 200 -7.90 5.87 -5.37
C GLU A 200 -8.48 6.59 -4.15
N LYS A 201 -9.49 7.43 -4.38
CA LYS A 201 -10.17 8.19 -3.33
C LYS A 201 -11.50 7.52 -2.96
N LYS A 202 -11.84 7.57 -1.67
CA LYS A 202 -13.18 7.21 -1.14
C LYS A 202 -13.69 8.43 -0.36
N GLY A 203 -14.61 9.18 -0.97
CA GLY A 203 -14.95 10.53 -0.51
C GLY A 203 -13.71 11.44 -0.56
N ASN A 204 -13.46 12.17 0.52
CA ASN A 204 -12.32 13.09 0.63
C ASN A 204 -11.00 12.41 1.02
N LYS A 205 -11.00 11.09 1.28
CA LYS A 205 -9.83 10.36 1.78
C LYS A 205 -9.12 9.60 0.66
N VAL A 206 -7.80 9.71 0.60
CA VAL A 206 -6.95 8.94 -0.33
C VAL A 206 -6.69 7.56 0.27
N SER A 207 -7.30 6.52 -0.29
CA SER A 207 -7.17 5.15 0.23
C SER A 207 -5.95 4.41 -0.29
N GLN A 208 -5.47 4.78 -1.49
CA GLN A 208 -4.35 4.12 -2.15
C GLN A 208 -3.62 5.09 -3.09
N ILE A 209 -2.29 5.01 -3.13
CA ILE A 209 -1.43 5.70 -4.09
C ILE A 209 -0.59 4.65 -4.81
N ARG A 210 -0.78 4.48 -6.13
CA ARG A 210 -0.14 3.42 -6.92
C ARG A 210 0.72 4.00 -8.03
N THR A 211 1.95 3.54 -8.13
CA THR A 211 2.88 3.91 -9.21
C THR A 211 2.85 2.88 -10.34
N LYS A 212 3.35 3.27 -11.53
CA LYS A 212 3.46 2.35 -12.68
C LYS A 212 4.51 1.24 -12.48
N ILE A 213 5.46 1.44 -11.56
CA ILE A 213 6.55 0.50 -11.31
C ILE A 213 6.19 -0.60 -10.28
N GLY A 214 4.94 -0.66 -9.83
CA GLY A 214 4.48 -1.69 -8.90
C GLY A 214 4.48 -1.29 -7.42
N VAL A 215 5.01 -0.11 -7.06
CA VAL A 215 4.89 0.41 -5.68
C VAL A 215 3.48 0.92 -5.42
N CYS A 216 2.89 0.52 -4.29
CA CYS A 216 1.55 0.88 -3.86
C CYS A 216 1.49 1.22 -2.36
N PHE A 217 1.15 2.46 -2.01
CA PHE A 217 0.84 2.85 -0.64
C PHE A 217 -0.63 2.54 -0.34
N ARG A 218 -0.91 1.88 0.79
CA ARG A 218 -2.24 1.39 1.16
C ARG A 218 -2.51 1.61 2.64
N ASP A 219 -3.75 1.98 2.95
CA ASP A 219 -4.21 2.05 4.33
C ASP A 219 -4.80 0.69 4.75
N ILE A 220 -4.12 0.00 5.68
CA ILE A 220 -4.53 -1.34 6.14
C ILE A 220 -5.93 -1.31 6.76
N THR A 221 -6.35 -0.19 7.35
CA THR A 221 -7.66 -0.07 8.05
C THR A 221 -8.83 -0.21 7.09
N LYS A 222 -8.63 -0.05 5.78
CA LYS A 222 -9.67 -0.31 4.77
C LYS A 222 -9.97 -1.80 4.59
N MET A 223 -9.13 -2.67 5.12
CA MET A 223 -9.30 -4.13 5.11
C MET A 223 -9.63 -4.70 6.49
N LEU A 224 -9.81 -3.84 7.50
CA LEU A 224 -10.11 -4.22 8.87
C LEU A 224 -11.53 -3.77 9.23
N ALA A 225 -12.07 -4.36 10.30
CA ALA A 225 -13.31 -3.89 10.89
C ALA A 225 -13.16 -2.43 11.36
N THR A 226 -14.26 -1.67 11.28
CA THR A 226 -14.31 -0.30 11.80
C THR A 226 -13.90 -0.26 13.27
N SER A 227 -13.27 0.85 13.68
CA SER A 227 -12.78 1.07 15.05
C SER A 227 -11.59 0.20 15.50
N THR A 228 -11.03 -0.62 14.60
CA THR A 228 -9.77 -1.33 14.88
C THR A 228 -8.62 -0.32 14.93
N ASN A 229 -7.95 -0.21 16.07
CA ASN A 229 -6.68 0.52 16.22
C ASN A 229 -5.48 -0.44 16.15
N LEU A 230 -4.26 0.11 16.02
CA LEU A 230 -3.04 -0.68 15.82
C LEU A 230 -2.81 -1.69 16.94
N ARG A 231 -3.06 -1.29 18.19
CA ARG A 231 -2.98 -2.18 19.37
C ARG A 231 -3.96 -3.35 19.27
N SER A 232 -5.24 -3.08 18.98
CA SER A 232 -6.22 -4.15 18.80
C SER A 232 -5.88 -5.05 17.63
N PHE A 233 -5.31 -4.50 16.55
CA PHE A 233 -4.89 -5.27 15.39
C PHE A 233 -3.72 -6.21 15.71
N GLY A 234 -2.70 -5.73 16.43
CA GLY A 234 -1.60 -6.56 16.92
C GLY A 234 -2.06 -7.67 17.88
N LYS A 235 -2.98 -7.34 18.79
CA LYS A 235 -3.55 -8.32 19.74
C LYS A 235 -4.25 -9.51 19.06
N LEU A 236 -4.84 -9.32 17.88
CA LEU A 236 -5.47 -10.42 17.13
C LEU A 236 -4.48 -11.56 16.80
N PHE A 237 -3.18 -11.27 16.78
CA PHE A 237 -2.12 -12.22 16.45
C PHE A 237 -1.13 -12.43 17.60
N ASN A 238 -1.56 -12.19 18.84
CA ASN A 238 -0.72 -12.30 20.04
C ASN A 238 0.56 -11.44 19.97
N LEU A 239 0.51 -10.31 19.25
CA LEU A 239 1.60 -9.34 19.23
C LEU A 239 1.40 -8.36 20.38
N GLU A 240 2.22 -8.49 21.41
CA GLU A 240 2.22 -7.56 22.53
C GLU A 240 2.89 -6.24 22.12
N GLN A 241 2.14 -5.15 22.22
CA GLN A 241 2.65 -3.79 22.08
C GLN A 241 2.76 -3.15 23.44
N VAL A 242 3.99 -2.86 23.87
CA VAL A 242 4.21 -1.93 24.99
C VAL A 242 3.66 -0.57 24.55
N LYS A 243 2.73 -0.02 25.34
CA LYS A 243 2.18 1.32 25.07
C LYS A 243 3.29 2.33 25.33
N ALA A 244 3.92 2.84 24.27
CA ALA A 244 4.72 4.03 24.40
C ALA A 244 3.78 5.25 24.32
N HIS A 245 4.02 6.23 25.17
CA HIS A 245 3.35 7.53 25.12
C HIS A 245 4.32 8.56 24.56
N PHE A 246 3.82 9.47 23.72
CA PHE A 246 4.62 10.53 23.14
C PHE A 246 3.92 11.90 23.29
N PRO A 247 4.65 12.97 23.67
CA PRO A 247 4.07 14.30 23.87
C PRO A 247 3.88 15.04 22.54
N PHE A 248 2.87 14.68 21.75
CA PHE A 248 2.67 15.27 20.42
C PHE A 248 2.46 16.80 20.41
N ALA A 249 1.96 17.39 21.50
CA ALA A 249 1.72 18.83 21.58
C ALA A 249 3.00 19.67 21.48
N ILE A 250 4.17 19.10 21.79
CA ILE A 250 5.45 19.82 21.68
C ILE A 250 6.07 19.69 20.28
N LEU A 251 5.56 18.83 19.40
CA LEU A 251 6.07 18.69 18.02
C LEU A 251 5.56 19.83 17.13
N ASN A 252 6.15 21.00 17.29
CA ASN A 252 5.87 22.20 16.51
C ASN A 252 7.05 22.62 15.60
N SER A 253 8.21 21.98 15.75
CA SER A 253 9.41 22.19 14.93
C SER A 253 10.33 20.96 14.99
N VAL A 254 11.14 20.76 13.96
CA VAL A 254 12.23 19.79 13.91
C VAL A 254 13.27 20.06 15.00
N GLN A 255 13.44 21.32 15.41
CA GLN A 255 14.39 21.69 16.45
C GLN A 255 14.07 21.06 17.82
N VAL A 256 12.78 20.85 18.13
CA VAL A 256 12.35 20.19 19.37
C VAL A 256 12.83 18.74 19.45
N LEU A 257 13.14 18.08 18.33
CA LEU A 257 13.74 16.75 18.33
C LEU A 257 15.13 16.72 19.00
N LYS A 258 15.79 17.88 19.18
CA LYS A 258 17.10 17.99 19.85
C LYS A 258 16.98 18.15 21.37
N ASP A 259 15.76 18.29 21.90
CA ASP A 259 15.54 18.45 23.34
C ASP A 259 15.97 17.21 24.11
N ARG A 260 16.82 17.38 25.13
CA ARG A 260 17.47 16.27 25.84
C ARG A 260 16.57 15.54 26.84
N HIS A 261 15.39 16.08 27.12
CA HIS A 261 14.51 15.57 28.17
C HIS A 261 13.06 15.56 27.70
N LEU A 262 12.30 14.56 28.13
CA LEU A 262 10.85 14.58 28.00
C LEU A 262 10.24 15.62 28.95
N PRO A 263 9.14 16.27 28.56
CA PRO A 263 8.42 17.16 29.46
C PRO A 263 7.85 16.39 30.65
N THR A 264 8.02 16.95 31.85
CA THR A 264 7.40 16.43 33.08
C THR A 264 5.98 16.93 33.29
N ASP A 265 5.64 18.07 32.69
CA ASP A 265 4.34 18.72 32.81
C ASP A 265 3.29 18.02 31.95
N LEU A 266 2.22 17.52 32.59
CA LEU A 266 1.07 16.86 31.97
C LEU A 266 0.40 17.68 30.87
N SER A 267 0.42 19.02 30.95
CA SER A 267 -0.22 19.89 29.94
C SER A 267 0.38 19.66 28.55
N LYS A 268 1.68 19.36 28.47
CA LYS A 268 2.43 19.13 27.23
C LYS A 268 2.18 17.76 26.59
N TRP A 269 1.43 16.90 27.27
CA TRP A 269 1.09 15.56 26.81
C TRP A 269 -0.35 15.45 26.28
N GLN A 270 -1.13 16.52 26.37
CA GLN A 270 -2.50 16.53 25.86
C GLN A 270 -2.48 16.62 24.33
N SER A 271 -3.06 15.64 23.64
CA SER A 271 -3.20 15.66 22.19
C SER A 271 -4.42 16.47 21.79
N ASP A 272 -4.22 17.49 20.94
CA ASP A 272 -5.30 18.25 20.30
C ASP A 272 -6.19 17.37 19.41
N LEU A 273 -5.70 16.21 18.96
CA LEU A 273 -6.32 15.42 17.89
C LEU A 273 -7.34 14.40 18.40
N THR A 274 -7.12 13.81 19.57
CA THR A 274 -7.87 12.61 19.96
C THR A 274 -9.03 12.87 20.91
N GLY A 275 -9.19 14.09 21.44
CA GLY A 275 -10.26 14.41 22.42
C GLY A 275 -10.35 13.41 23.57
N SER A 276 -9.28 12.64 23.78
CA SER A 276 -9.27 11.37 24.50
C SER A 276 -9.04 11.60 25.99
N ASP A 277 -9.19 10.53 26.77
CA ASP A 277 -8.92 10.49 28.20
C ASP A 277 -7.63 11.23 28.57
N LYS A 278 -7.70 11.99 29.67
CA LYS A 278 -6.59 12.76 30.20
C LYS A 278 -5.43 11.80 30.49
N ILE A 279 -4.27 12.04 29.86
CA ILE A 279 -3.05 11.31 30.16
C ILE A 279 -2.75 11.42 31.66
N THR A 280 -2.37 10.29 32.26
CA THR A 280 -2.08 10.21 33.69
C THR A 280 -0.60 10.47 33.98
N GLN A 281 -0.28 10.88 35.21
CA GLN A 281 1.13 11.02 35.63
C GLN A 281 1.90 9.70 35.51
N HIS A 282 1.23 8.57 35.78
CA HIS A 282 1.82 7.24 35.63
C HIS A 282 2.27 6.97 34.19
N GLU A 283 1.47 7.33 33.17
CA GLU A 283 1.84 7.18 31.75
C GLU A 283 3.03 8.07 31.36
N VAL A 284 3.13 9.27 31.94
CA VAL A 284 4.30 10.16 31.77
C VAL A 284 5.54 9.57 32.41
N ASP A 285 5.43 9.04 33.63
CA ASP A 285 6.54 8.42 34.36
C ASP A 285 7.04 7.16 33.63
N GLU A 286 6.11 6.38 33.05
CA GLU A 286 6.43 5.24 32.21
C GLU A 286 7.17 5.67 30.93
N ALA A 287 6.71 6.72 30.24
CA ALA A 287 7.40 7.24 29.07
C ALA A 287 8.82 7.71 29.41
N GLN A 288 9.02 8.38 30.54
CA GLN A 288 10.34 8.77 31.02
C GLN A 288 11.23 7.55 31.35
N ARG A 289 10.64 6.50 31.92
CA ARG A 289 11.34 5.23 32.17
C ARG A 289 11.78 4.59 30.84
N LEU A 290 10.89 4.53 29.84
CA LEU A 290 11.19 4.00 28.51
C LEU A 290 12.27 4.82 27.82
N PHE A 291 12.23 6.16 27.89
CA PHE A 291 13.26 7.05 27.36
C PHE A 291 14.65 6.72 27.93
N ARG A 292 14.74 6.52 29.26
CA ARG A 292 16.00 6.14 29.92
C ARG A 292 16.45 4.72 29.55
N GLN A 293 15.53 3.75 29.53
CA GLN A 293 15.83 2.35 29.21
C GLN A 293 16.30 2.16 27.75
N ALA A 294 15.68 2.88 26.82
CA ALA A 294 16.08 2.92 25.41
C ALA A 294 17.36 3.75 25.17
N LYS A 295 17.95 4.35 26.22
CA LYS A 295 19.15 5.19 26.17
C LYS A 295 19.01 6.37 25.18
N CYS A 296 17.80 6.92 25.07
CA CYS A 296 17.53 8.07 24.23
C CYS A 296 18.33 9.29 24.73
N LYS A 297 19.00 10.01 23.82
CA LYS A 297 19.77 11.22 24.16
C LYS A 297 18.94 12.49 24.00
N ASN A 298 17.90 12.42 23.20
CA ASN A 298 16.98 13.52 22.91
C ASN A 298 15.59 12.99 22.49
N LEU A 299 14.65 13.91 22.29
CA LEU A 299 13.29 13.60 21.87
C LEU A 299 13.23 12.91 20.50
N GLY A 300 14.14 13.25 19.58
CA GLY A 300 14.25 12.59 18.28
C GLY A 300 14.57 11.10 18.39
N ASP A 301 15.48 10.72 19.27
CA ASP A 301 15.80 9.31 19.55
C ASP A 301 14.57 8.57 20.12
N TYR A 302 13.79 9.24 20.97
CA TYR A 302 12.57 8.66 21.55
C TYR A 302 11.44 8.54 20.54
N LEU A 303 11.25 9.55 19.67
CA LEU A 303 10.28 9.49 18.57
C LEU A 303 10.65 8.37 17.59
N LYS A 304 11.95 8.21 17.29
CA LYS A 304 12.45 7.10 16.47
C LYS A 304 12.13 5.75 17.12
N ALA A 305 12.35 5.59 18.42
CA ALA A 305 12.03 4.36 19.14
C ALA A 305 10.52 4.08 19.15
N TYR A 306 9.70 5.11 19.35
CA TYR A 306 8.23 5.04 19.27
C TYR A 306 7.77 4.54 17.90
N LEU A 307 8.18 5.22 16.82
CA LEU A 307 7.83 4.87 15.45
C LEU A 307 8.28 3.46 15.07
N LYS A 308 9.46 3.06 15.54
CA LYS A 308 10.01 1.72 15.30
C LYS A 308 9.09 0.63 15.85
N LEU A 309 8.52 0.82 17.04
CA LEU A 309 7.56 -0.14 17.61
C LEU A 309 6.30 -0.25 16.75
N ASP A 310 5.71 0.89 16.38
CA ASP A 310 4.45 0.93 15.64
C ASP A 310 4.60 0.30 14.25
N VAL A 311 5.67 0.62 13.53
CA VAL A 311 5.94 0.07 12.20
C VAL A 311 6.25 -1.43 12.23
N ILE A 312 6.98 -1.92 13.24
CA ILE A 312 7.25 -3.36 13.39
C ILE A 312 5.96 -4.13 13.67
N ILE A 313 5.11 -3.62 14.56
CA ILE A 313 3.84 -4.27 14.90
C ILE A 313 2.91 -4.25 13.70
N LEU A 314 2.81 -3.11 13.01
CA LEU A 314 2.04 -2.99 11.79
C LEU A 314 2.47 -4.03 10.75
N TYR A 315 3.78 -4.18 10.54
CA TYR A 315 4.33 -5.16 9.61
C TYR A 315 3.97 -6.58 10.01
N LYS A 316 4.27 -6.98 11.24
CA LYS A 316 4.02 -8.34 11.74
C LYS A 316 2.53 -8.68 11.68
N ALA A 317 1.67 -7.80 12.19
CA ALA A 317 0.22 -7.98 12.16
C ALA A 317 -0.32 -8.07 10.73
N THR A 318 0.22 -7.27 9.80
CA THR A 318 -0.17 -7.33 8.38
C THR A 318 0.23 -8.66 7.75
N GLN A 319 1.40 -9.20 8.05
CA GLN A 319 1.83 -10.52 7.57
C GLN A 319 0.95 -11.64 8.13
N GLU A 320 0.67 -11.65 9.43
CA GLU A 320 -0.20 -12.66 10.04
C GLU A 320 -1.64 -12.57 9.52
N TRP A 321 -2.15 -11.36 9.33
CA TRP A 321 -3.47 -11.15 8.73
C TRP A 321 -3.56 -11.74 7.32
N ARG A 322 -2.51 -11.54 6.50
CA ARG A 322 -2.45 -12.12 5.16
C ARG A 322 -2.50 -13.64 5.21
N ARG A 323 -1.67 -14.26 6.05
CA ARG A 323 -1.60 -15.72 6.18
C ARG A 323 -2.93 -16.29 6.68
N THR A 324 -3.52 -15.65 7.68
CA THR A 324 -4.84 -16.01 8.23
C THR A 324 -5.91 -15.96 7.14
N LEU A 325 -6.02 -14.85 6.39
CA LEU A 325 -6.98 -14.76 5.29
C LEU A 325 -6.73 -15.84 4.22
N LYS A 326 -5.47 -16.11 3.89
CA LYS A 326 -5.13 -17.14 2.92
C LYS A 326 -5.49 -18.54 3.41
N GLU A 327 -5.34 -18.81 4.70
CA GLU A 327 -5.68 -20.08 5.30
C GLU A 327 -7.20 -20.29 5.36
N TYR A 328 -7.93 -19.33 5.93
CA TYR A 328 -9.35 -19.46 6.23
C TYR A 328 -10.26 -19.23 5.02
N VAL A 329 -9.96 -18.22 4.19
CA VAL A 329 -10.83 -17.84 3.06
C VAL A 329 -10.17 -18.01 1.68
N LYS A 330 -8.95 -18.55 1.64
CA LYS A 330 -8.16 -18.78 0.40
C LYS A 330 -7.83 -17.52 -0.38
N ILE A 331 -7.95 -16.36 0.26
CA ILE A 331 -7.67 -15.03 -0.31
C ILE A 331 -6.41 -14.46 0.32
N ASP A 332 -5.49 -13.98 -0.51
CA ASP A 332 -4.36 -13.14 -0.10
C ASP A 332 -4.53 -11.75 -0.72
N PHE A 333 -4.50 -10.70 0.11
CA PHE A 333 -4.71 -9.32 -0.34
C PHE A 333 -3.58 -8.68 -1.13
N VAL A 334 -2.42 -9.33 -1.16
CA VAL A 334 -1.34 -9.02 -2.08
C VAL A 334 -1.63 -9.65 -3.45
N GLU A 335 -2.09 -10.90 -3.48
CA GLU A 335 -2.41 -11.62 -4.71
C GLU A 335 -3.68 -11.07 -5.39
N ALA A 336 -4.65 -10.63 -4.59
CA ALA A 336 -5.97 -10.20 -5.06
C ALA A 336 -5.92 -8.77 -5.65
N LYS A 337 -6.39 -8.64 -6.91
CA LYS A 337 -6.45 -7.34 -7.61
C LYS A 337 -7.41 -6.35 -6.95
N LYS A 338 -8.51 -6.84 -6.38
CA LYS A 338 -9.53 -6.07 -5.67
C LYS A 338 -10.09 -6.94 -4.56
N ILE A 339 -9.98 -6.49 -3.31
CA ILE A 339 -10.73 -7.06 -2.18
C ILE A 339 -11.88 -6.13 -1.78
N TYR A 340 -11.76 -4.84 -2.10
CA TYR A 340 -12.71 -3.81 -1.71
C TYR A 340 -14.08 -3.86 -2.43
N ASN A 341 -14.32 -4.86 -3.29
CA ASN A 341 -15.58 -5.03 -4.01
C ASN A 341 -16.32 -6.30 -3.55
N PHE A 342 -16.15 -6.69 -2.28
CA PHE A 342 -16.98 -7.72 -1.64
C PHE A 342 -18.39 -7.20 -1.26
N GLU A 343 -18.86 -6.12 -1.88
CA GLU A 343 -20.26 -5.75 -1.86
C GLU A 343 -21.01 -6.61 -2.88
N SER A 344 -21.81 -7.54 -2.35
CA SER A 344 -22.98 -8.23 -2.90
C SER A 344 -22.91 -9.04 -4.21
N GLU A 345 -22.01 -8.80 -5.17
CA GLU A 345 -22.10 -9.47 -6.49
C GLU A 345 -21.47 -10.87 -6.55
N GLN A 346 -20.54 -11.22 -5.66
CA GLN A 346 -19.81 -12.49 -5.74
C GLN A 346 -20.41 -13.66 -4.93
N PHE A 347 -21.37 -13.41 -4.04
CA PHE A 347 -22.11 -14.51 -3.41
C PHE A 347 -23.14 -15.16 -4.36
N GLY A 348 -23.47 -14.53 -5.49
CA GLY A 348 -24.25 -15.17 -6.56
C GLY A 348 -23.50 -16.27 -7.33
N TRP A 349 -22.17 -16.42 -7.13
CA TRP A 349 -21.37 -17.42 -7.85
C TRP A 349 -21.21 -18.76 -7.13
N ILE A 350 -21.47 -18.82 -5.81
CA ILE A 350 -21.33 -20.07 -5.04
C ILE A 350 -22.65 -20.87 -5.03
N GLU A 351 -23.81 -20.23 -5.24
CA GLU A 351 -25.11 -20.93 -5.30
C GLU A 351 -25.60 -21.30 -6.71
N GLY A 352 -24.85 -20.96 -7.78
CA GLY A 352 -25.42 -20.93 -9.14
C GLY A 352 -24.86 -21.88 -10.21
N ARG A 353 -23.95 -22.81 -9.91
CA ARG A 353 -23.40 -23.74 -10.93
C ARG A 353 -23.37 -25.19 -10.49
N CYS A 354 -24.56 -25.73 -10.22
CA CYS A 354 -24.88 -27.10 -10.61
C CYS A 354 -25.88 -26.97 -11.78
N GLY A 355 -25.45 -27.30 -13.01
CA GLY A 355 -26.32 -27.32 -14.19
C GLY A 355 -26.25 -26.08 -15.09
N LYS A 356 -25.22 -26.02 -15.93
CA LYS A 356 -25.31 -25.64 -17.35
C LYS A 356 -23.93 -25.84 -17.97
N GLU A 357 -23.81 -26.88 -18.78
CA GLU A 357 -22.67 -27.14 -19.66
C GLU A 357 -22.44 -25.89 -20.51
N ALA A 358 -21.29 -25.25 -20.31
CA ALA A 358 -20.79 -24.28 -21.26
C ALA A 358 -20.13 -25.07 -22.39
N ASP A 359 -20.79 -25.07 -23.54
CA ASP A 359 -20.32 -25.69 -24.77
C ASP A 359 -19.08 -24.93 -25.27
N TRP A 360 -17.89 -25.48 -25.00
CA TRP A 360 -16.60 -24.94 -25.44
C TRP A 360 -16.18 -25.54 -26.78
N ASN A 361 -17.03 -25.38 -27.81
CA ASN A 361 -16.65 -25.75 -29.17
C ASN A 361 -15.87 -24.59 -29.84
N ILE A 362 -14.56 -24.56 -29.61
CA ILE A 362 -13.59 -23.65 -30.29
C ILE A 362 -13.01 -24.30 -31.57
N PHE A 363 -13.52 -25.46 -31.99
CA PHE A 363 -13.16 -26.09 -33.26
C PHE A 363 -14.40 -26.11 -34.19
N PRO A 364 -14.28 -25.67 -35.46
CA PRO A 364 -15.37 -25.84 -36.40
C PRO A 364 -15.52 -27.34 -36.67
N GLN A 365 -16.66 -27.92 -36.31
CA GLN A 365 -17.04 -29.22 -36.84
C GLN A 365 -17.24 -29.07 -38.34
N GLN A 366 -16.35 -29.68 -39.13
CA GLN A 366 -16.57 -29.87 -40.56
C GLN A 366 -17.84 -30.73 -40.73
N GLN A 367 -18.92 -30.12 -41.20
CA GLN A 367 -20.10 -30.85 -41.63
C GLN A 367 -19.76 -31.57 -42.95
N SER A 368 -19.59 -32.88 -42.88
CA SER A 368 -19.60 -33.75 -44.05
C SER A 368 -21.01 -33.76 -44.64
N SER A 369 -21.17 -33.27 -45.87
CA SER A 369 -22.39 -33.37 -46.65
C SER A 369 -22.60 -34.82 -47.09
N VAL A 370 -23.49 -35.54 -46.41
CA VAL A 370 -24.09 -36.77 -46.95
C VAL A 370 -25.42 -36.42 -47.59
N SER A 371 -25.42 -36.39 -48.91
CA SER A 371 -26.61 -36.42 -49.74
C SER A 371 -27.30 -37.79 -49.63
N THR A 372 -28.60 -37.83 -49.33
CA THR A 372 -29.44 -38.94 -49.80
C THR A 372 -30.85 -38.45 -50.15
N LEU A 373 -31.17 -38.64 -51.42
CA LEU A 373 -32.46 -38.46 -52.05
C LEU A 373 -33.52 -39.46 -51.54
N ALA A 374 -34.73 -38.95 -51.40
CA ALA A 374 -36.03 -39.49 -51.86
C ALA A 374 -36.36 -40.99 -51.73
N ARG A 375 -37.50 -41.27 -51.05
CA ARG A 375 -38.63 -42.15 -51.46
C ARG A 375 -39.82 -41.85 -50.52
N ARG A 376 -40.90 -41.18 -50.95
CA ARG A 376 -42.12 -41.64 -51.66
C ARG A 376 -43.09 -42.47 -50.80
N ASN A 377 -44.27 -41.88 -50.57
CA ASN A 377 -45.62 -42.39 -50.30
C ASN A 377 -45.81 -43.86 -49.83
N GLU A 378 -46.62 -44.06 -48.77
CA GLU A 378 -48.00 -44.59 -48.87
C GLU A 378 -48.67 -44.77 -47.48
N ARG A 379 -49.96 -44.39 -47.44
CA ARG A 379 -51.04 -44.62 -46.43
C ARG A 379 -51.10 -43.76 -45.18
#